data_AF-A0A2K0ULJ1-F1
#
_entry.id   AF-A0A2K0ULJ1-F1
#
_cell.length_a   1.000
_cell.length_b   1.000
_cell.length_c   1.000
_cell.angle_alpha   90.00
_cell.angle_beta   90.00
_cell.angle_gamma   90.00
#
_symmetry.space_group_name_H-M   'P 1'
#
loop_
_entity.id
_entity.type
_entity.pdbx_description
1 polymer ?
#
loop_
_entity_poly.entity_id
_entity_poly.type
_entity_poly.pdbx_seq_one_letter_code
_entity_poly.pdbx_strand_id
1 'polypeptide(L)'
;MPQVVILSGAPEPPTDEERLLYYYGLPSCPKLARSGRHVWVNKHRFERTVHNAREDSNLKALRPVGRHPYLHRLWNDASSSLRVQILQAVSVANWTAIDILRVCINREDPITLMVAVSPGTLSWSDGHAIAMQCKAILEAHGIYNVHCEIRESLVTFCTEEDSETNSTADSSAGSTNETSSTKAFQFFSGPVPENDEYATAYMWANFSDVLGTTIAMKDRDSCAGTKGLYLSLSPSCPGAETKILALTCRHVVIDSKTEGLETYCRPESAPFKDVIQVDQPNYEYMVRSLNGGVSIYRQSSKHFDGGLPCSTSAKSALSLQQAITPFNAASSRVFGQLLYSPELNTTATGHGQWSRDWALIELLPGSHQSPLSLIKNKVDIGSAVDFFSLVFARKRVVMDIELEDGRLTMKNNVVPTDHIFRSDCTAEDEPMMVIKYGLRGAFTLGLGNTLKSIVRHPETPGGVKRESEAWPILSVAPSSERLQEAFSTRGDSGACVWDMEQRPASMITVGSSYFRQVYDVTYV
;
A
#
# COMPACT_ATOMS: atom_id res chain seq x y z
N MET A 1 -56.46 -2.50 -12.41
CA MET A 1 -55.11 -2.04 -12.77
C MET A 1 -54.71 -0.96 -11.78
N PRO A 2 -53.72 -1.17 -10.90
CA PRO A 2 -53.29 -0.12 -10.00
C PRO A 2 -52.38 0.85 -10.75
N GLN A 3 -52.70 2.14 -10.62
CA GLN A 3 -51.93 3.26 -11.17
C GLN A 3 -50.53 3.27 -10.55
N VAL A 4 -49.51 3.22 -11.40
CA VAL A 4 -48.14 3.56 -11.04
C VAL A 4 -48.10 5.07 -10.81
N VAL A 5 -48.05 5.47 -9.55
CA VAL A 5 -47.72 6.85 -9.18
C VAL A 5 -46.23 7.03 -9.44
N ILE A 6 -45.88 7.66 -10.56
CA ILE A 6 -44.53 8.15 -10.79
C ILE A 6 -44.38 9.39 -9.91
N LEU A 7 -43.75 9.24 -8.74
CA LEU A 7 -43.32 10.39 -7.94
C LEU A 7 -42.20 11.10 -8.69
N SER A 8 -42.57 12.12 -9.46
CA SER A 8 -41.67 13.08 -10.10
C SER A 8 -41.22 14.15 -9.10
N GLY A 9 -40.50 13.75 -8.05
CA GLY A 9 -39.79 14.67 -7.16
C GLY A 9 -38.42 15.01 -7.73
N ALA A 10 -37.99 16.27 -7.63
CA ALA A 10 -36.59 16.62 -7.82
C ALA A 10 -35.73 15.83 -6.82
N PRO A 11 -34.53 15.36 -7.20
CA PRO A 11 -33.66 14.66 -6.26
C PRO A 11 -33.34 15.60 -5.09
N GLU A 12 -33.53 15.13 -3.85
CA GLU A 12 -33.16 15.88 -2.66
C GLU A 12 -31.68 15.66 -2.32
N PRO A 13 -31.02 16.64 -1.68
CA PRO A 13 -29.67 16.44 -1.17
C PRO A 13 -29.65 15.35 -0.08
N PRO A 14 -28.60 14.52 -0.01
CA PRO A 14 -28.46 13.52 1.04
C PRO A 14 -28.35 14.21 2.39
N THR A 15 -28.93 13.58 3.41
CA THR A 15 -28.79 14.06 4.79
C THR A 15 -27.33 13.97 5.24
N ASP A 16 -26.91 14.76 6.25
CA ASP A 16 -25.56 14.63 6.81
C ASP A 16 -25.27 13.22 7.34
N GLU A 17 -26.31 12.56 7.85
CA GLU A 17 -26.25 11.17 8.30
C GLU A 17 -25.96 10.21 7.14
N GLU A 18 -26.68 10.35 6.02
CA GLU A 18 -26.40 9.60 4.79
C GLU A 18 -24.97 9.87 4.31
N ARG A 19 -24.56 11.14 4.27
CA ARG A 19 -23.21 11.52 3.80
C ARG A 19 -22.10 10.83 4.59
N LEU A 20 -22.27 10.69 5.90
CA LEU A 20 -21.30 10.08 6.81
C LEU A 20 -21.33 8.55 6.80
N LEU A 21 -22.49 7.94 6.58
CA LEU A 21 -22.69 6.50 6.75
C LEU A 21 -22.86 5.74 5.44
N TYR A 22 -22.97 6.40 4.28
CA TYR A 22 -23.20 5.75 3.00
C TYR A 22 -22.11 4.74 2.63
N TYR A 23 -20.83 5.06 2.86
CA TYR A 23 -19.69 4.18 2.61
C TYR A 23 -19.21 3.44 3.86
N TYR A 24 -20.05 3.34 4.89
CA TYR A 24 -19.72 2.58 6.07
C TYR A 24 -19.46 1.11 5.70
N GLY A 25 -18.29 0.60 6.08
CA GLY A 25 -17.77 -0.68 5.60
C GLY A 25 -16.40 -0.56 4.94
N LEU A 26 -16.12 0.58 4.28
CA LEU A 26 -14.83 0.83 3.65
C LEU A 26 -13.76 1.26 4.67
N PRO A 27 -12.46 0.98 4.44
CA PRO A 27 -11.39 1.22 5.40
C PRO A 27 -11.32 2.64 5.96
N SER A 28 -11.49 3.65 5.09
CA SER A 28 -11.43 5.07 5.47
C SER A 28 -12.81 5.68 5.75
N CYS A 29 -13.89 4.93 5.50
CA CYS A 29 -15.28 5.37 5.59
C CYS A 29 -15.51 6.75 4.91
N PRO A 30 -15.28 6.87 3.59
CA PRO A 30 -15.32 8.16 2.91
C PRO A 30 -16.70 8.79 2.93
N LYS A 31 -16.76 10.12 2.88
CA LYS A 31 -18.05 10.82 2.79
C LYS A 31 -18.62 10.75 1.39
N LEU A 32 -19.92 10.52 1.31
CA LEU A 32 -20.66 10.66 0.07
C LEU A 32 -20.83 12.15 -0.27
N ALA A 33 -20.42 12.54 -1.47
CA ALA A 33 -20.78 13.83 -2.06
C ALA A 33 -22.08 13.70 -2.87
N ARG A 34 -22.31 12.54 -3.51
CA ARG A 34 -23.57 12.23 -4.22
C ARG A 34 -23.81 10.73 -4.43
N SER A 35 -25.03 10.26 -4.16
CA SER A 35 -25.56 8.92 -4.46
C SER A 35 -26.53 8.92 -5.67
N GLY A 36 -26.80 7.74 -6.24
CA GLY A 36 -27.81 7.53 -7.28
C GLY A 36 -29.25 7.68 -6.79
N ARG A 37 -30.24 7.28 -7.60
CA ARG A 37 -31.68 7.42 -7.29
C ARG A 37 -32.21 6.51 -6.16
N HIS A 38 -31.35 5.86 -5.38
CA HIS A 38 -31.78 4.93 -4.35
C HIS A 38 -31.97 5.65 -3.02
N VAL A 39 -33.13 5.46 -2.39
CA VAL A 39 -33.41 5.97 -1.05
C VAL A 39 -32.46 5.30 -0.07
N TRP A 40 -31.55 6.08 0.51
CA TRP A 40 -30.73 5.59 1.61
C TRP A 40 -31.59 5.44 2.87
N VAL A 41 -31.42 4.33 3.58
CA VAL A 41 -32.14 4.05 4.83
C VAL A 41 -31.10 3.74 5.91
N ASN A 42 -31.08 4.52 6.98
CA ASN A 42 -30.23 4.23 8.13
C ASN A 42 -30.71 2.96 8.85
N LYS A 43 -30.13 1.82 8.49
CA LYS A 43 -30.37 0.55 9.19
C LYS A 43 -29.42 0.32 10.37
N HIS A 44 -28.36 1.14 10.51
CA HIS A 44 -27.48 1.12 11.69
C HIS A 44 -28.18 1.66 12.95
N ARG A 45 -29.35 2.30 12.80
CA ARG A 45 -30.15 2.85 13.89
C ARG A 45 -31.00 1.80 14.64
N PHE A 46 -31.09 0.55 14.15
CA PHE A 46 -31.89 -0.50 14.78
C PHE A 46 -31.03 -1.67 15.33
N GLU A 47 -31.19 -1.87 16.64
CA GLU A 47 -30.86 -3.05 17.46
C GLU A 47 -29.38 -3.36 17.77
N ARG A 48 -28.94 -2.74 18.87
CA ARG A 48 -27.84 -3.19 19.75
C ARG A 48 -28.18 -4.49 20.52
N THR A 49 -29.15 -5.24 20.05
CA THR A 49 -29.71 -6.43 20.70
C THR A 49 -29.84 -7.53 19.65
N VAL A 50 -29.04 -8.56 19.81
CA VAL A 50 -29.18 -9.97 19.36
C VAL A 50 -27.88 -10.47 18.72
N HIS A 51 -27.32 -11.50 19.36
CA HIS A 51 -26.04 -12.16 19.09
C HIS A 51 -25.90 -12.90 17.75
N ASN A 52 -26.64 -12.54 16.69
CA ASN A 52 -26.61 -13.24 15.40
C ASN A 52 -26.18 -12.36 14.22
N ALA A 53 -25.25 -11.45 14.45
CA ALA A 53 -24.80 -10.49 13.44
C ALA A 53 -23.72 -11.05 12.47
N ARG A 54 -23.82 -12.32 12.07
CA ARG A 54 -23.00 -12.89 10.97
C ARG A 54 -23.43 -12.43 9.57
N GLU A 55 -24.53 -11.68 9.46
CA GLU A 55 -25.17 -11.31 8.18
C GLU A 55 -25.61 -9.82 8.11
N ASP A 56 -24.78 -8.87 8.54
CA ASP A 56 -25.10 -7.45 8.27
C ASP A 56 -24.85 -7.13 6.78
N SER A 57 -25.86 -7.44 5.96
CA SER A 57 -25.84 -7.30 4.50
C SER A 57 -25.65 -5.86 3.99
N ASN A 58 -25.57 -4.86 4.87
CA ASN A 58 -25.57 -3.45 4.51
C ASN A 58 -24.19 -2.79 4.46
N LEU A 59 -23.10 -3.49 4.84
CA LEU A 59 -21.75 -2.91 4.82
C LEU A 59 -21.20 -2.84 3.41
N LYS A 60 -20.64 -1.67 3.05
CA LYS A 60 -20.03 -1.45 1.74
C LYS A 60 -18.70 -2.17 1.63
N ALA A 61 -18.46 -2.76 0.47
CA ALA A 61 -17.15 -3.29 0.07
C ALA A 61 -16.89 -2.95 -1.40
N LEU A 62 -15.62 -2.75 -1.74
CA LEU A 62 -15.17 -2.59 -3.11
C LEU A 62 -14.70 -3.93 -3.65
N ARG A 63 -15.12 -4.24 -4.88
CA ARG A 63 -14.67 -5.42 -5.64
C ARG A 63 -14.24 -5.02 -7.06
N PRO A 64 -13.35 -5.79 -7.70
CA PRO A 64 -13.06 -5.64 -9.13
C PRO A 64 -14.31 -5.78 -10.00
N VAL A 65 -14.29 -5.15 -11.19
CA VAL A 65 -15.42 -5.18 -12.12
C VAL A 65 -15.65 -6.57 -12.73
N GLY A 66 -14.57 -7.32 -12.96
CA GLY A 66 -14.64 -8.58 -13.70
C GLY A 66 -15.05 -8.36 -15.15
N ARG A 67 -15.59 -9.38 -15.81
CA ARG A 67 -15.87 -9.36 -17.25
C ARG A 67 -16.87 -8.27 -17.68
N HIS A 68 -16.39 -7.28 -18.44
CA HIS A 68 -17.23 -6.33 -19.18
C HIS A 68 -16.53 -5.85 -20.48
N PRO A 69 -16.46 -6.66 -21.54
CA PRO A 69 -15.51 -6.46 -22.66
C PRO A 69 -15.59 -5.08 -23.33
N TYR A 70 -16.79 -4.56 -23.51
CA TYR A 70 -16.98 -3.27 -24.18
C TYR A 70 -16.51 -2.07 -23.33
N LEU A 71 -16.76 -2.12 -22.01
CA LEU A 71 -16.23 -1.16 -21.05
C LEU A 71 -14.70 -1.27 -20.94
N HIS A 72 -14.13 -2.48 -20.99
CA HIS A 72 -12.66 -2.65 -21.00
C HIS A 72 -12.03 -2.00 -22.22
N ARG A 73 -12.59 -2.28 -23.41
CA ARG A 73 -12.11 -1.70 -24.66
C ARG A 73 -12.15 -0.18 -24.65
N LEU A 74 -13.26 0.40 -24.20
CA LEU A 74 -13.42 1.85 -24.22
C LEU A 74 -12.65 2.52 -23.07
N TRP A 75 -12.72 2.02 -21.84
CA TRP A 75 -12.10 2.70 -20.71
C TRP A 75 -10.56 2.56 -20.66
N ASN A 76 -10.02 1.38 -20.95
CA ASN A 76 -8.56 1.16 -20.87
C ASN A 76 -7.79 1.80 -22.04
N ASP A 77 -8.49 2.14 -23.13
CA ASP A 77 -7.97 2.97 -24.22
C ASP A 77 -8.10 4.46 -23.85
N ALA A 78 -6.95 5.09 -23.60
CA ALA A 78 -6.87 6.51 -23.25
C ALA A 78 -7.39 7.44 -24.36
N SER A 79 -7.40 6.98 -25.62
CA SER A 79 -7.85 7.76 -26.77
C SER A 79 -9.35 7.60 -27.07
N SER A 80 -10.04 6.71 -26.35
CA SER A 80 -11.45 6.45 -26.62
C SER A 80 -12.33 7.67 -26.34
N SER A 81 -13.37 7.84 -27.15
CA SER A 81 -14.32 8.94 -26.96
C SER A 81 -15.03 8.88 -25.60
N LEU A 82 -15.32 7.67 -25.10
CA LEU A 82 -15.90 7.48 -23.78
C LEU A 82 -15.02 8.10 -22.69
N ARG A 83 -13.74 7.75 -22.67
CA ARG A 83 -12.82 8.18 -21.62
C ARG A 83 -12.56 9.67 -21.70
N VAL A 84 -12.34 10.21 -22.90
CA VAL A 84 -12.14 11.65 -23.11
C VAL A 84 -13.35 12.45 -22.61
N GLN A 85 -14.57 12.03 -22.96
CA GLN A 85 -15.79 12.73 -22.53
C GLN A 85 -16.01 12.65 -21.01
N ILE A 86 -15.74 11.50 -20.38
CA ILE A 86 -15.83 11.37 -18.91
C ILE A 86 -14.82 12.29 -18.23
N LEU A 87 -13.56 12.31 -18.68
CA LEU A 87 -12.52 13.19 -18.12
C LEU A 87 -12.89 14.68 -18.25
N GLN A 88 -13.49 15.05 -19.38
CA GLN A 88 -14.02 16.40 -19.59
C GLN A 88 -15.21 16.72 -18.67
N ALA A 89 -16.12 15.77 -18.44
CA ALA A 89 -17.26 15.98 -17.55
C ALA A 89 -16.83 16.21 -16.10
N VAL A 90 -15.80 15.49 -15.63
CA VAL A 90 -15.31 15.65 -14.25
C VAL A 90 -14.34 16.80 -14.08
N SER A 91 -13.79 17.39 -15.15
CA SER A 91 -12.72 18.40 -15.06
C SER A 91 -13.11 19.67 -14.31
N VAL A 92 -14.41 19.94 -14.17
CA VAL A 92 -14.96 21.07 -13.41
C VAL A 92 -14.85 20.87 -11.89
N ALA A 93 -14.60 19.64 -11.42
CA ALA A 93 -14.38 19.34 -10.01
C ALA A 93 -12.89 19.23 -9.66
N ASN A 94 -12.56 19.49 -8.40
CA ASN A 94 -11.24 19.20 -7.85
C ASN A 94 -11.11 17.70 -7.53
N TRP A 95 -11.25 16.86 -8.56
CA TRP A 95 -11.14 15.41 -8.45
C TRP A 95 -9.69 14.97 -8.19
N THR A 96 -9.52 13.83 -7.54
CA THR A 96 -8.25 13.22 -7.15
C THR A 96 -8.05 11.81 -7.72
N ALA A 97 -9.13 11.04 -7.88
CA ALA A 97 -9.10 9.75 -8.57
C ALA A 97 -10.42 9.46 -9.29
N ILE A 98 -10.36 8.64 -10.33
CA ILE A 98 -11.50 8.06 -11.02
C ILE A 98 -11.30 6.56 -11.11
N ASP A 99 -12.19 5.82 -10.48
CA ASP A 99 -12.17 4.36 -10.42
C ASP A 99 -13.45 3.81 -11.08
N ILE A 100 -13.37 2.66 -11.76
CA ILE A 100 -14.57 1.88 -12.10
C ILE A 100 -14.48 0.54 -11.39
N LEU A 101 -15.31 0.38 -10.36
CA LEU A 101 -15.29 -0.73 -9.40
C LEU A 101 -16.70 -1.26 -9.16
N ARG A 102 -16.83 -2.41 -8.51
CA ARG A 102 -18.10 -2.83 -7.93
C ARG A 102 -18.22 -2.30 -6.52
N VAL A 103 -19.36 -1.69 -6.21
CA VAL A 103 -19.67 -1.18 -4.87
C VAL A 103 -20.74 -2.08 -4.26
N CYS A 104 -20.29 -3.08 -3.50
CA CYS A 104 -21.16 -4.06 -2.85
C CYS A 104 -22.11 -3.37 -1.85
N ILE A 105 -23.41 -3.57 -2.01
CA ILE A 105 -24.45 -3.07 -1.10
C ILE A 105 -25.61 -4.07 -1.08
N ASN A 106 -26.10 -4.47 0.09
CA ASN A 106 -27.31 -5.32 0.21
C ASN A 106 -27.25 -6.63 -0.61
N ARG A 107 -26.07 -7.26 -0.71
CA ARG A 107 -25.79 -8.44 -1.56
C ARG A 107 -25.86 -8.19 -3.08
N GLU A 108 -26.02 -6.94 -3.50
CA GLU A 108 -25.83 -6.50 -4.88
C GLU A 108 -24.43 -5.94 -5.08
N ASP A 109 -23.85 -6.14 -6.26
CA ASP A 109 -22.51 -5.66 -6.61
C ASP A 109 -22.54 -4.82 -7.91
N PRO A 110 -23.26 -3.68 -7.94
CA PRO A 110 -23.35 -2.84 -9.14
C PRO A 110 -21.97 -2.32 -9.55
N ILE A 111 -21.74 -2.25 -10.87
CA ILE A 111 -20.57 -1.55 -11.42
C ILE A 111 -20.81 -0.06 -11.25
N THR A 112 -19.83 0.64 -10.70
CA THR A 112 -19.91 2.05 -10.37
C THR A 112 -18.66 2.77 -10.85
N LEU A 113 -18.85 3.83 -11.64
CA LEU A 113 -17.86 4.86 -11.87
C LEU A 113 -17.80 5.76 -10.63
N MET A 114 -16.70 5.70 -9.89
CA MET A 114 -16.47 6.45 -8.67
C MET A 114 -15.51 7.60 -8.95
N VAL A 115 -15.92 8.83 -8.62
CA VAL A 115 -15.07 10.01 -8.67
C VAL A 115 -14.72 10.41 -7.24
N ALA A 116 -13.43 10.38 -6.90
CA ALA A 116 -12.93 10.95 -5.66
C ALA A 116 -12.67 12.45 -5.84
N VAL A 117 -13.11 13.28 -4.90
CA VAL A 117 -12.88 14.73 -4.88
C VAL A 117 -12.30 15.19 -3.56
N SER A 118 -11.55 16.28 -3.58
CA SER A 118 -11.02 16.89 -2.37
C SER A 118 -12.16 17.22 -1.38
N PRO A 119 -12.05 16.85 -0.10
CA PRO A 119 -13.10 17.09 0.89
C PRO A 119 -13.54 18.55 0.94
N GLY A 120 -14.86 18.79 1.01
CA GLY A 120 -15.44 20.14 1.09
C GLY A 120 -15.32 21.01 -0.16
N THR A 121 -14.82 20.49 -1.29
CA THR A 121 -14.61 21.30 -2.51
C THR A 121 -15.75 21.24 -3.53
N LEU A 122 -16.72 20.35 -3.35
CA LEU A 122 -17.81 20.14 -4.30
C LEU A 122 -19.18 20.27 -3.62
N SER A 123 -20.05 21.10 -4.19
CA SER A 123 -21.43 21.20 -3.73
C SER A 123 -22.24 19.96 -4.16
N TRP A 124 -23.32 19.67 -3.46
CA TRP A 124 -24.19 18.55 -3.85
C TRP A 124 -24.79 18.73 -5.26
N SER A 125 -25.24 19.94 -5.61
CA SER A 125 -25.86 20.21 -6.91
C SER A 125 -24.89 19.99 -8.07
N ASP A 126 -23.65 20.45 -7.91
CA ASP A 126 -22.61 20.28 -8.92
C ASP A 126 -22.20 18.81 -9.03
N GLY A 127 -22.05 18.12 -7.88
CA GLY A 127 -21.77 16.69 -7.86
C GLY A 127 -22.88 15.85 -8.48
N HIS A 128 -24.14 16.24 -8.30
CA HIS A 128 -25.27 15.60 -8.96
C HIS A 128 -25.22 15.80 -10.48
N ALA A 129 -24.98 17.02 -10.95
CA ALA A 129 -24.87 17.33 -12.36
C ALA A 129 -23.75 16.52 -13.04
N ILE A 130 -22.55 16.51 -12.46
CA ILE A 130 -21.40 15.76 -12.98
C ILE A 130 -21.71 14.27 -13.10
N ALA A 131 -22.25 13.66 -12.04
CA ALA A 131 -22.52 12.23 -12.05
C ALA A 131 -23.66 11.84 -13.01
N MET A 132 -24.65 12.72 -13.21
CA MET A 132 -25.68 12.52 -14.25
C MET A 132 -25.10 12.65 -15.66
N GLN A 133 -24.17 13.59 -15.87
CA GLN A 133 -23.46 13.74 -17.14
C GLN A 133 -22.60 12.51 -17.45
N CYS A 134 -21.82 12.00 -16.48
CA CYS A 134 -21.05 10.78 -16.64
C CYS A 134 -21.93 9.58 -17.00
N LYS A 135 -23.09 9.45 -16.34
CA LYS A 135 -24.07 8.41 -16.66
C LYS A 135 -24.60 8.53 -18.08
N ALA A 136 -24.98 9.74 -18.52
CA ALA A 136 -25.46 9.98 -19.88
C ALA A 136 -24.39 9.65 -20.94
N ILE A 137 -23.11 9.96 -20.66
CA ILE A 137 -21.99 9.61 -21.53
C ILE A 137 -21.83 8.09 -21.66
N LEU A 138 -21.91 7.34 -20.55
CA LEU A 138 -21.86 5.87 -20.55
C LEU A 138 -23.01 5.29 -21.40
N GLU A 139 -24.24 5.76 -21.17
CA GLU A 139 -25.43 5.31 -21.90
C GLU A 139 -25.35 5.64 -23.39
N ALA A 140 -24.84 6.83 -23.77
CA ALA A 140 -24.64 7.25 -25.15
C ALA A 140 -23.64 6.37 -25.91
N HIS A 141 -22.68 5.75 -25.21
CA HIS A 141 -21.77 4.79 -25.80
C HIS A 141 -22.34 3.36 -25.84
N GLY A 142 -23.52 3.11 -25.25
CA GLY A 142 -24.14 1.80 -25.15
C GLY A 142 -23.73 0.99 -23.91
N ILE A 143 -23.16 1.65 -22.89
CA ILE A 143 -22.83 1.03 -21.60
C ILE A 143 -23.94 1.38 -20.60
N TYR A 144 -24.78 0.38 -20.32
CA TYR A 144 -25.88 0.49 -19.37
C TYR A 144 -25.52 -0.18 -18.03
N ASN A 145 -26.32 0.05 -17.00
CA ASN A 145 -26.16 -0.56 -15.67
C ASN A 145 -24.84 -0.23 -14.96
N VAL A 146 -24.23 0.91 -15.31
CA VAL A 146 -23.11 1.49 -14.56
C VAL A 146 -23.64 2.67 -13.75
N HIS A 147 -23.47 2.60 -12.43
CA HIS A 147 -23.77 3.71 -11.54
C HIS A 147 -22.64 4.75 -11.62
N CYS A 148 -22.93 5.98 -11.21
CA CYS A 148 -21.91 7.00 -11.03
C CYS A 148 -22.02 7.50 -9.59
N GLU A 149 -20.93 7.61 -8.86
CA GLU A 149 -20.93 8.08 -7.48
C GLU A 149 -19.75 9.03 -7.28
N ILE A 150 -19.93 10.02 -6.39
CA ILE A 150 -18.87 10.95 -6.03
C ILE A 150 -18.64 10.86 -4.53
N ARG A 151 -17.38 10.66 -4.15
CA ARG A 151 -16.94 10.55 -2.76
C ARG A 151 -15.89 11.61 -2.43
N GLU A 152 -15.88 12.09 -1.21
CA GLU A 152 -14.80 12.93 -0.69
C GLU A 152 -13.63 12.03 -0.30
N SER A 153 -12.49 12.15 -0.98
CA SER A 153 -11.26 11.41 -0.69
C SER A 153 -10.05 12.06 -1.35
N LEU A 154 -8.89 11.92 -0.73
CA LEU A 154 -7.61 12.39 -1.22
C LEU A 154 -6.75 11.21 -1.65
N VAL A 155 -5.94 11.44 -2.68
CA VAL A 155 -4.84 10.56 -3.04
C VAL A 155 -3.58 11.08 -2.34
N THR A 156 -2.94 10.22 -1.57
CA THR A 156 -1.69 10.56 -0.87
C THR A 156 -0.63 9.50 -1.12
N PHE A 157 0.65 9.89 -1.01
CA PHE A 157 1.74 8.92 -0.94
C PHE A 157 1.52 7.99 0.26
N CYS A 158 1.84 6.71 0.07
CA CYS A 158 1.80 5.71 1.13
C CYS A 158 3.04 5.77 2.03
N THR A 159 3.63 6.94 2.27
CA THR A 159 4.73 7.13 3.22
C THR A 159 4.20 7.29 4.64
N GLU A 160 5.00 6.89 5.61
CA GLU A 160 4.78 7.25 7.00
C GLU A 160 5.55 8.53 7.31
N GLU A 161 4.85 9.58 7.69
CA GLU A 161 5.42 10.83 8.20
C GLU A 161 4.87 11.06 9.61
N ASP A 162 5.75 11.29 10.58
CA ASP A 162 5.31 11.74 11.89
C ASP A 162 4.83 13.20 11.80
N SER A 163 3.53 13.40 11.96
CA SER A 163 2.89 14.72 11.95
C SER A 163 3.14 15.55 13.22
N GLU A 164 4.18 15.27 14.00
CA GLU A 164 4.60 16.06 15.15
C GLU A 164 6.00 16.64 14.95
N THR A 165 6.10 17.73 14.19
CA THR A 165 7.18 18.70 14.38
C THR A 165 6.95 19.46 15.69
N ASN A 166 7.07 18.78 16.83
CA ASN A 166 7.49 19.45 18.05
C ASN A 166 9.01 19.46 18.02
N SER A 167 9.55 20.49 17.39
CA SER A 167 10.97 20.81 17.45
C SER A 167 11.35 21.13 18.91
N THR A 168 11.70 20.10 19.68
CA THR A 168 12.63 20.27 20.79
C THR A 168 13.99 19.85 20.28
N ALA A 169 14.72 20.83 19.74
CA ALA A 169 16.15 20.73 19.57
C ALA A 169 16.78 20.64 20.97
N ASP A 170 16.93 19.43 21.50
CA ASP A 170 17.90 19.18 22.56
C ASP A 170 19.17 18.65 21.91
N SER A 171 19.97 19.60 21.44
CA SER A 171 21.38 19.41 21.17
C SER A 171 22.11 19.07 22.48
N SER A 172 22.15 17.79 22.83
CA SER A 172 23.15 17.27 23.78
C SER A 172 24.28 16.60 23.00
N ALA A 173 25.28 17.42 22.65
CA ALA A 173 26.57 16.94 22.18
C ALA A 173 27.31 16.25 23.34
N GLY A 174 27.00 14.98 23.55
CA GLY A 174 27.80 14.08 24.39
C GLY A 174 29.01 13.56 23.60
N SER A 175 30.10 14.30 23.64
CA SER A 175 31.42 13.82 23.19
C SER A 175 31.94 12.79 24.19
N THR A 176 31.68 11.51 23.94
CA THR A 176 32.46 10.41 24.53
C THR A 176 33.24 9.71 23.43
N ASN A 177 34.53 10.04 23.35
CA ASN A 177 35.52 9.30 22.58
C ASN A 177 35.68 7.91 23.19
N GLU A 178 34.90 6.94 22.72
CA GLU A 178 35.23 5.53 22.84
C GLU A 178 35.67 5.00 21.47
N THR A 179 36.99 4.90 21.30
CA THR A 179 37.66 4.04 20.32
C THR A 179 37.35 2.58 20.64
N SER A 180 36.12 2.16 20.37
CA SER A 180 35.72 0.78 20.21
C SER A 180 35.64 0.51 18.71
N SER A 181 36.14 -0.62 18.21
CA SER A 181 36.00 -0.96 16.80
C SER A 181 34.51 -0.97 16.46
N THR A 182 34.02 0.08 15.80
CA THR A 182 32.60 0.30 15.54
C THR A 182 32.14 -0.71 14.51
N LYS A 183 31.77 -1.90 14.98
CA LYS A 183 31.19 -2.94 14.14
C LYS A 183 29.91 -2.37 13.55
N ALA A 184 29.90 -2.12 12.24
CA ALA A 184 28.69 -1.70 11.53
C ALA A 184 27.62 -2.79 11.68
N PHE A 185 26.35 -2.38 11.76
CA PHE A 185 25.26 -3.36 11.79
C PHE A 185 25.27 -4.17 10.50
N GLN A 186 25.11 -5.49 10.63
CA GLN A 186 24.98 -6.38 9.48
C GLN A 186 23.61 -7.02 9.53
N PHE A 187 22.82 -6.80 8.47
CA PHE A 187 21.52 -7.43 8.34
C PHE A 187 21.62 -8.93 8.33
N PHE A 188 20.69 -9.55 9.06
CA PHE A 188 20.55 -10.99 9.14
C PHE A 188 20.19 -11.56 7.77
N SER A 189 20.90 -12.61 7.35
CA SER A 189 20.60 -13.31 6.10
C SER A 189 19.99 -14.70 6.33
N GLY A 190 20.23 -15.30 7.51
CA GLY A 190 19.62 -16.57 7.95
C GLY A 190 18.14 -16.42 8.31
N PRO A 191 17.39 -17.54 8.45
CA PRO A 191 15.95 -17.53 8.74
C PRO A 191 15.63 -16.81 10.05
N VAL A 192 14.44 -16.21 10.12
CA VAL A 192 13.90 -15.67 11.37
C VAL A 192 13.55 -16.86 12.28
N PRO A 193 13.79 -16.79 13.61
CA PRO A 193 13.54 -17.93 14.50
C PRO A 193 12.09 -18.44 14.43
N GLU A 194 11.93 -19.76 14.22
CA GLU A 194 10.62 -20.41 14.20
C GLU A 194 9.91 -20.31 15.55
N ASN A 195 8.60 -20.06 15.54
CA ASN A 195 7.72 -19.88 16.72
C ASN A 195 7.89 -18.55 17.48
N ASP A 196 8.39 -17.52 16.81
CA ASP A 196 8.31 -16.17 17.33
C ASP A 196 6.87 -15.63 17.28
N GLU A 197 6.51 -14.90 18.33
CA GLU A 197 5.28 -14.10 18.33
C GLU A 197 5.34 -13.14 17.13
N TYR A 198 4.20 -12.91 16.48
CA TYR A 198 4.08 -12.09 15.27
C TYR A 198 4.85 -10.75 15.38
N ALA A 199 4.77 -10.10 16.55
CA ALA A 199 5.48 -8.85 16.82
C ALA A 199 7.01 -9.00 16.72
N THR A 200 7.58 -10.07 17.26
CA THR A 200 9.03 -10.32 17.25
C THR A 200 9.52 -10.75 15.86
N ALA A 201 8.73 -11.54 15.13
CA ALA A 201 9.05 -11.94 13.76
C ALA A 201 9.14 -10.71 12.82
N TYR A 202 8.18 -9.78 12.93
CA TYR A 202 8.23 -8.49 12.24
C TYR A 202 9.49 -7.69 12.56
N MET A 203 9.90 -7.65 13.83
CA MET A 203 11.12 -6.93 14.23
C MET A 203 12.35 -7.57 13.61
N TRP A 204 12.48 -8.90 13.65
CA TRP A 204 13.57 -9.61 12.98
C TRP A 204 13.63 -9.32 11.48
N ALA A 205 12.48 -9.33 10.79
CA ALA A 205 12.41 -9.03 9.37
C ALA A 205 13.03 -7.66 9.05
N ASN A 206 12.72 -6.62 9.84
CA ASN A 206 13.28 -5.27 9.67
C ASN A 206 14.79 -5.17 9.85
N PHE A 207 15.41 -6.13 10.53
CA PHE A 207 16.87 -6.22 10.66
C PHE A 207 17.48 -7.30 9.75
N SER A 208 16.76 -7.74 8.72
CA SER A 208 17.22 -8.75 7.77
C SER A 208 17.30 -8.24 6.33
N ASP A 209 17.85 -9.07 5.45
CA ASP A 209 17.95 -8.83 4.02
C ASP A 209 16.68 -9.21 3.22
N VAL A 210 15.53 -9.41 3.87
CA VAL A 210 14.25 -9.66 3.20
C VAL A 210 13.63 -8.38 2.64
N LEU A 211 12.67 -8.50 1.73
CA LEU A 211 11.89 -7.39 1.18
C LEU A 211 10.81 -6.94 2.17
N GLY A 212 10.23 -5.75 1.93
CA GLY A 212 9.10 -5.27 2.72
C GLY A 212 9.48 -4.67 4.08
N THR A 213 10.78 -4.43 4.29
CA THR A 213 11.33 -3.78 5.48
C THR A 213 11.27 -2.27 5.35
N THR A 214 11.18 -1.58 6.48
CA THR A 214 11.17 -0.11 6.49
C THR A 214 12.52 0.48 6.09
N ILE A 215 12.47 1.59 5.36
CA ILE A 215 13.62 2.40 5.00
C ILE A 215 13.29 3.88 5.13
N ALA A 216 14.32 4.67 5.42
CA ALA A 216 14.24 6.13 5.42
C ALA A 216 15.58 6.73 4.99
N MET A 217 15.58 8.02 4.67
CA MET A 217 16.84 8.75 4.49
C MET A 217 17.48 9.01 5.85
N LYS A 218 18.82 8.93 5.96
CA LYS A 218 19.52 9.16 7.23
C LYS A 218 19.25 10.54 7.85
N ASP A 219 19.05 11.56 7.01
CA ASP A 219 18.78 12.95 7.40
C ASP A 219 17.29 13.29 7.51
N ARG A 220 16.41 12.37 7.11
CA ARG A 220 14.94 12.44 7.24
C ARG A 220 14.43 11.11 7.76
N ASP A 221 14.97 10.68 8.89
CA ASP A 221 14.82 9.34 9.45
C ASP A 221 13.44 9.03 10.06
N SER A 222 12.52 10.00 10.04
CA SER A 222 11.11 9.86 10.42
C SER A 222 10.13 9.82 9.24
N CYS A 223 10.63 9.90 8.00
CA CYS A 223 9.83 9.74 6.79
C CYS A 223 10.12 8.36 6.19
N ALA A 224 9.29 7.38 6.53
CA ALA A 224 9.53 5.99 6.19
C ALA A 224 8.73 5.56 4.96
N GLY A 225 9.38 4.71 4.15
CA GLY A 225 8.76 3.88 3.14
C GLY A 225 9.22 2.45 3.28
N THR A 226 8.98 1.66 2.25
CA THR A 226 9.30 0.24 2.20
C THR A 226 10.38 -0.05 1.17
N LYS A 227 11.32 -0.91 1.53
CA LYS A 227 12.31 -1.50 0.62
C LYS A 227 11.61 -2.50 -0.31
N GLY A 228 11.56 -2.17 -1.59
CA GLY A 228 11.05 -3.01 -2.66
C GLY A 228 12.09 -4.04 -3.11
N LEU A 229 12.07 -4.37 -4.39
CA LEU A 229 12.91 -5.42 -4.99
C LEU A 229 14.41 -5.09 -4.95
N TYR A 230 15.22 -6.14 -4.88
CA TYR A 230 16.61 -6.11 -5.27
C TYR A 230 16.77 -6.30 -6.78
N LEU A 231 17.63 -5.49 -7.38
CA LEU A 231 17.99 -5.49 -8.79
C LEU A 231 19.50 -5.66 -8.92
N SER A 232 19.93 -6.35 -9.98
CA SER A 232 21.35 -6.41 -10.36
C SER A 232 21.60 -5.47 -11.53
N LEU A 233 22.59 -4.59 -11.38
CA LEU A 233 23.06 -3.73 -12.47
C LEU A 233 24.35 -4.30 -13.01
N SER A 234 24.29 -4.80 -14.24
CA SER A 234 25.46 -5.34 -14.93
C SER A 234 26.53 -4.26 -15.11
N PRO A 235 27.81 -4.63 -14.94
CA PRO A 235 28.92 -3.69 -15.10
C PRO A 235 28.98 -3.16 -16.54
N SER A 236 29.25 -1.86 -16.70
CA SER A 236 29.41 -1.24 -18.02
C SER A 236 30.72 -1.62 -18.73
N CYS A 237 31.72 -2.11 -17.97
CA CYS A 237 33.03 -2.51 -18.48
C CYS A 237 33.36 -3.96 -18.05
N PRO A 238 34.03 -4.76 -18.90
CA PRO A 238 34.51 -6.08 -18.53
C PRO A 238 35.43 -6.01 -17.30
N GLY A 239 35.13 -6.78 -16.24
CA GLY A 239 35.93 -6.88 -15.03
C GLY A 239 35.48 -6.00 -13.85
N ALA A 240 34.51 -5.12 -14.04
CA ALA A 240 33.87 -4.42 -12.91
C ALA A 240 32.84 -5.34 -12.23
N GLU A 241 32.64 -5.15 -10.92
CA GLU A 241 31.67 -5.94 -10.15
C GLU A 241 30.22 -5.53 -10.45
N THR A 242 29.33 -6.51 -10.44
CA THR A 242 27.88 -6.28 -10.51
C THR A 242 27.42 -5.53 -9.27
N LYS A 243 26.70 -4.42 -9.46
CA LYS A 243 26.10 -3.68 -8.35
C LYS A 243 24.76 -4.30 -7.99
N ILE A 244 24.52 -4.49 -6.70
CA ILE A 244 23.21 -4.89 -6.18
C ILE A 244 22.52 -3.64 -5.63
N LEU A 245 21.31 -3.41 -6.12
CA LEU A 245 20.53 -2.21 -5.84
C LEU A 245 19.22 -2.61 -5.16
N ALA A 246 18.75 -1.83 -4.20
CA ALA A 246 17.36 -1.87 -3.75
C ALA A 246 16.52 -0.84 -4.50
N LEU A 247 15.31 -1.23 -4.89
CA LEU A 247 14.28 -0.39 -5.51
C LEU A 247 13.33 0.14 -4.44
N THR A 248 12.94 1.40 -4.54
CA THR A 248 11.84 1.99 -3.76
C THR A 248 11.20 3.15 -4.54
N CYS A 249 10.23 3.84 -3.96
CA CYS A 249 9.64 5.05 -4.56
C CYS A 249 10.60 6.24 -4.46
N ARG A 250 10.55 7.16 -5.43
CA ARG A 250 11.34 8.39 -5.39
C ARG A 250 10.94 9.26 -4.20
N HIS A 251 9.64 9.41 -3.98
CA HIS A 251 9.13 10.26 -2.90
C HIS A 251 9.51 9.78 -1.49
N VAL A 252 9.98 8.54 -1.32
CA VAL A 252 10.51 8.02 -0.05
C VAL A 252 11.92 8.58 0.23
N VAL A 253 12.73 8.76 -0.81
CA VAL A 253 14.16 9.09 -0.68
C VAL A 253 14.54 10.48 -1.19
N ILE A 254 13.61 11.19 -1.83
CA ILE A 254 13.77 12.57 -2.30
C ILE A 254 12.53 13.36 -1.89
N ASP A 255 12.73 14.40 -1.08
CA ASP A 255 11.68 15.36 -0.78
C ASP A 255 11.46 16.27 -1.97
N SER A 256 10.35 16.05 -2.68
CA SER A 256 10.02 16.90 -3.83
C SER A 256 9.84 18.36 -3.45
N LYS A 257 9.51 18.68 -2.18
CA LYS A 257 9.33 20.05 -1.70
C LYS A 257 10.62 20.83 -1.57
N THR A 258 11.67 20.19 -1.10
CA THR A 258 12.96 20.82 -0.80
C THR A 258 14.02 20.54 -1.86
N GLU A 259 13.93 19.41 -2.55
CA GLU A 259 14.93 18.94 -3.52
C GLU A 259 14.45 19.03 -4.98
N GLY A 260 13.16 19.32 -5.18
CA GLY A 260 12.56 19.49 -6.50
C GLY A 260 12.21 18.17 -7.20
N LEU A 261 11.90 18.28 -8.49
CA LEU A 261 11.36 17.19 -9.30
C LEU A 261 12.38 16.52 -10.21
N GLU A 262 13.57 17.11 -10.32
CA GLU A 262 14.54 16.69 -11.32
C GLU A 262 15.18 15.34 -11.04
N THR A 263 15.84 14.82 -12.08
CA THR A 263 16.63 13.60 -12.00
C THR A 263 17.76 13.78 -10.98
N TYR A 264 17.87 12.84 -10.05
CA TYR A 264 19.01 12.69 -9.17
C TYR A 264 19.96 11.63 -9.73
N CYS A 265 21.22 12.04 -9.94
CA CYS A 265 22.33 11.12 -10.15
C CYS A 265 23.31 11.32 -9.00
N ARG A 266 23.82 10.22 -8.43
CA ARG A 266 24.85 10.30 -7.41
C ARG A 266 26.04 11.12 -7.95
N PRO A 267 26.47 12.18 -7.24
CA PRO A 267 27.61 12.99 -7.65
C PRO A 267 28.93 12.25 -7.40
N GLU A 268 29.94 12.49 -8.22
CA GLU A 268 31.28 11.91 -8.05
C GLU A 268 32.04 12.51 -6.85
N SER A 269 31.75 13.76 -6.50
CA SER A 269 32.55 14.55 -5.54
C SER A 269 31.74 15.16 -4.38
N ALA A 270 30.44 14.88 -4.28
CA ALA A 270 29.60 15.39 -3.18
C ALA A 270 29.26 14.27 -2.18
N PRO A 271 28.83 14.61 -0.95
CA PRO A 271 28.43 13.63 0.04
C PRO A 271 27.33 12.72 -0.51
N PHE A 272 27.50 11.42 -0.32
CA PHE A 272 26.47 10.46 -0.68
C PHE A 272 25.28 10.60 0.25
N LYS A 273 24.10 10.41 -0.32
CA LYS A 273 22.85 10.34 0.44
C LYS A 273 22.69 8.93 0.98
N ASP A 274 22.91 8.78 2.28
CA ASP A 274 22.79 7.51 2.98
C ASP A 274 21.32 7.16 3.26
N VAL A 275 20.97 5.90 3.03
CA VAL A 275 19.66 5.33 3.33
C VAL A 275 19.81 4.34 4.48
N ILE A 276 18.90 4.42 5.44
CA ILE A 276 18.89 3.61 6.65
C ILE A 276 17.79 2.56 6.60
N GLN A 277 18.06 1.44 7.26
CA GLN A 277 17.06 0.45 7.65
C GLN A 277 17.46 0.06 9.08
N VAL A 278 16.74 0.46 10.12
CA VAL A 278 15.33 0.87 10.21
C VAL A 278 15.21 2.39 10.45
N ASP A 279 14.10 3.01 10.02
CA ASP A 279 13.71 4.38 10.39
C ASP A 279 13.72 4.58 11.92
N GLN A 280 13.92 5.82 12.37
CA GLN A 280 14.16 6.12 13.78
C GLN A 280 12.92 5.89 14.66
N PRO A 281 11.72 6.39 14.32
CA PRO A 281 10.51 6.14 15.11
C PRO A 281 10.20 4.64 15.30
N ASN A 282 10.28 3.85 14.22
CA ASN A 282 10.02 2.42 14.32
C ASN A 282 11.14 1.69 15.07
N TYR A 283 12.40 2.09 14.91
CA TYR A 283 13.51 1.53 15.69
C TYR A 283 13.28 1.71 17.20
N GLU A 284 12.94 2.93 17.63
CA GLU A 284 12.66 3.24 19.04
C GLU A 284 11.45 2.47 19.56
N TYR A 285 10.39 2.38 18.75
CA TYR A 285 9.22 1.57 19.07
C TYR A 285 9.59 0.10 19.29
N MET A 286 10.39 -0.50 18.41
CA MET A 286 10.81 -1.90 18.50
C MET A 286 11.69 -2.14 19.72
N VAL A 287 12.68 -1.29 20.00
CA VAL A 287 13.52 -1.39 21.20
C VAL A 287 12.68 -1.28 22.47
N ARG A 288 11.75 -0.31 22.54
CA ARG A 288 10.84 -0.15 23.68
C ARG A 288 9.94 -1.37 23.86
N SER A 289 9.39 -1.91 22.77
CA SER A 289 8.53 -3.09 22.79
C SER A 289 9.28 -4.34 23.28
N LEU A 290 10.50 -4.57 22.77
CA LEU A 290 11.36 -5.67 23.22
C LEU A 290 11.75 -5.52 24.70
N ASN A 291 12.10 -4.30 25.14
CA ASN A 291 12.40 -4.03 26.54
C ASN A 291 11.21 -4.34 27.47
N GLY A 292 9.99 -3.98 27.05
CA GLY A 292 8.75 -4.33 27.74
C GLY A 292 8.54 -5.84 27.81
N GLY A 293 8.61 -6.53 26.67
CA GLY A 293 8.43 -7.98 26.58
C GLY A 293 9.44 -8.77 27.42
N VAL A 294 10.74 -8.46 27.29
CA VAL A 294 11.81 -9.08 28.08
C VAL A 294 11.62 -8.85 29.59
N SER A 295 11.15 -7.67 29.99
CA SER A 295 10.85 -7.38 31.40
C SER A 295 9.71 -8.23 31.94
N ILE A 296 8.64 -8.41 31.16
CA ILE A 296 7.51 -9.28 31.51
C ILE A 296 7.99 -10.72 31.69
N TYR A 297 8.75 -11.26 30.73
CA TYR A 297 9.27 -12.63 30.83
C TYR A 297 10.14 -12.84 32.08
N ARG A 298 11.00 -11.88 32.42
CA ARG A 298 11.85 -11.93 33.64
C ARG A 298 11.04 -11.85 34.94
N GLN A 299 9.90 -11.17 34.95
CA GLN A 299 9.02 -11.11 36.13
C GLN A 299 8.23 -12.41 36.29
N SER A 300 7.68 -12.94 35.19
CA SER A 300 6.95 -14.21 35.19
C SER A 300 7.84 -15.38 35.62
N SER A 301 9.11 -15.41 35.21
CA SER A 301 10.05 -16.46 35.64
C SER A 301 10.37 -16.45 37.14
N LYS A 302 10.18 -15.32 37.83
CA LYS A 302 10.38 -15.19 39.28
C LYS A 302 9.18 -15.66 40.12
N HIS A 303 7.99 -15.71 39.53
CA HIS A 303 6.75 -16.05 40.25
C HIS A 303 6.38 -17.54 40.16
N PHE A 304 6.99 -18.29 39.25
CA PHE A 304 6.78 -19.74 39.12
C PHE A 304 7.98 -20.51 39.69
N ASP A 305 7.84 -20.95 40.94
CA ASP A 305 8.79 -21.82 41.63
C ASP A 305 8.68 -23.23 41.03
N GLY A 306 9.42 -23.45 39.93
CA GLY A 306 9.28 -24.64 39.09
C GLY A 306 9.85 -24.51 37.69
N GLY A 307 10.36 -23.33 37.31
CA GLY A 307 11.13 -23.15 36.09
C GLY A 307 10.36 -23.56 34.84
N LEU A 308 9.34 -22.79 34.45
CA LEU A 308 8.95 -22.84 33.04
C LEU A 308 10.20 -22.48 32.22
N PRO A 309 10.62 -23.33 31.26
CA PRO A 309 11.70 -22.96 30.35
C PRO A 309 11.40 -21.58 29.78
N CYS A 310 12.38 -20.68 29.81
CA CYS A 310 12.31 -19.42 29.05
C CYS A 310 11.85 -19.81 27.64
N SER A 311 10.62 -19.40 27.27
CA SER A 311 10.00 -19.83 26.02
C SER A 311 10.93 -19.48 24.87
N THR A 312 10.90 -20.25 23.78
CA THR A 312 11.72 -19.96 22.59
C THR A 312 11.57 -18.50 22.16
N SER A 313 10.36 -17.95 22.23
CA SER A 313 10.04 -16.55 21.95
C SER A 313 10.74 -15.56 22.92
N ALA A 314 10.84 -15.89 24.21
CA ALA A 314 11.55 -15.04 25.18
C ALA A 314 13.07 -15.03 24.96
N LYS A 315 13.66 -16.17 24.57
CA LYS A 315 15.08 -16.24 24.17
C LYS A 315 15.34 -15.48 22.87
N SER A 316 14.43 -15.59 21.90
CA SER A 316 14.51 -14.86 20.64
C SER A 316 14.43 -13.35 20.86
N ALA A 317 13.43 -12.88 21.61
CA ALA A 317 13.27 -11.47 21.96
C ALA A 317 14.51 -10.90 22.69
N LEU A 318 15.09 -11.67 23.63
CA LEU A 318 16.33 -11.27 24.31
C LEU A 318 17.52 -11.20 23.34
N SER A 319 17.65 -12.17 22.44
CA SER A 319 18.72 -12.22 21.43
C SER A 319 18.63 -11.04 20.46
N LEU A 320 17.42 -10.73 19.99
CA LEU A 320 17.17 -9.59 19.12
C LEU A 320 17.45 -8.27 19.85
N GLN A 321 16.94 -8.11 21.09
CA GLN A 321 17.21 -6.94 21.93
C GLN A 321 18.72 -6.68 22.03
N GLN A 322 19.50 -7.69 22.39
CA GLN A 322 20.96 -7.58 22.51
C GLN A 322 21.63 -7.21 21.19
N ALA A 323 21.14 -7.77 20.08
CA ALA A 323 21.71 -7.53 18.77
C ALA A 323 21.45 -6.11 18.25
N ILE A 324 20.28 -5.53 18.53
CA ILE A 324 19.89 -4.23 17.94
C ILE A 324 20.23 -3.05 18.84
N THR A 325 20.22 -3.22 20.17
CA THR A 325 20.41 -2.10 21.14
C THR A 325 21.63 -1.21 20.87
N PRO A 326 22.80 -1.73 20.44
CA PRO A 326 23.97 -0.89 20.13
C PRO A 326 23.76 0.10 18.97
N PHE A 327 22.73 -0.09 18.15
CA PHE A 327 22.54 0.61 16.88
C PHE A 327 21.48 1.69 16.95
N ASN A 328 21.44 2.44 18.06
CA ASN A 328 20.45 3.50 18.30
C ASN A 328 20.55 4.69 17.35
N ALA A 329 21.77 5.05 16.94
CA ALA A 329 21.97 6.14 16.00
C ALA A 329 21.60 5.71 14.58
N ALA A 330 20.83 6.52 13.85
CA ALA A 330 20.49 6.28 12.43
C ALA A 330 21.73 6.00 11.57
N SER A 331 22.83 6.72 11.82
CA SER A 331 24.12 6.52 11.12
C SER A 331 24.73 5.12 11.27
N SER A 332 24.35 4.37 12.31
CA SER A 332 24.82 3.00 12.55
C SER A 332 24.01 1.93 11.80
N ARG A 333 22.90 2.35 11.16
CA ARG A 333 21.92 1.50 10.45
C ARG A 333 21.89 1.79 8.93
N VAL A 334 22.94 2.41 8.41
CA VAL A 334 23.08 2.69 6.98
C VAL A 334 23.34 1.39 6.23
N PHE A 335 22.53 1.13 5.21
CA PHE A 335 22.66 -0.07 4.40
C PHE A 335 22.97 0.16 2.93
N GLY A 336 22.73 1.38 2.48
CA GLY A 336 22.85 1.72 1.09
C GLY A 336 22.93 3.22 0.88
N GLN A 337 23.25 3.59 -0.35
CA GLN A 337 23.39 4.97 -0.78
C GLN A 337 22.55 5.22 -2.02
N LEU A 338 21.80 6.32 -2.03
CA LEU A 338 21.01 6.70 -3.20
C LEU A 338 21.94 6.84 -4.42
N LEU A 339 21.69 6.01 -5.42
CA LEU A 339 22.46 5.96 -6.66
C LEU A 339 21.81 6.82 -7.74
N TYR A 340 20.50 6.63 -7.93
CA TYR A 340 19.78 7.24 -9.03
C TYR A 340 18.28 7.34 -8.73
N SER A 341 17.66 8.43 -9.18
CA SER A 341 16.21 8.52 -9.31
C SER A 341 15.90 9.44 -10.49
N PRO A 342 14.99 9.07 -11.41
CA PRO A 342 14.63 9.92 -12.52
C PRO A 342 13.81 11.14 -12.06
N GLU A 343 13.56 12.04 -13.00
CA GLU A 343 12.58 13.12 -12.82
C GLU A 343 11.21 12.55 -12.43
N LEU A 344 10.58 13.15 -11.41
CA LEU A 344 9.23 12.80 -10.97
C LEU A 344 8.20 13.30 -12.00
N ASN A 345 7.88 12.45 -12.96
CA ASN A 345 6.98 12.75 -14.06
C ASN A 345 6.12 11.53 -14.42
N THR A 346 5.49 11.55 -15.58
CA THR A 346 4.76 10.42 -16.15
C THR A 346 5.44 9.93 -17.41
N THR A 347 5.31 8.64 -17.71
CA THR A 347 5.88 8.02 -18.91
C THR A 347 4.79 7.34 -19.71
N ALA A 348 4.64 7.75 -20.97
CA ALA A 348 3.83 7.02 -21.92
C ALA A 348 4.57 5.74 -22.35
N THR A 349 3.88 4.62 -22.24
CA THR A 349 4.25 3.32 -22.80
C THR A 349 3.15 2.87 -23.76
N GLY A 350 3.39 1.80 -24.53
CA GLY A 350 2.35 1.23 -25.40
C GLY A 350 1.09 0.80 -24.65
N HIS A 351 1.17 0.63 -23.33
CA HIS A 351 0.06 0.17 -22.48
C HIS A 351 -0.53 1.28 -21.61
N GLY A 352 0.02 2.50 -21.61
CA GLY A 352 -0.52 3.56 -20.76
C GLY A 352 0.39 4.73 -20.41
N GLN A 353 -0.13 5.67 -19.63
CA GLN A 353 0.63 6.79 -19.06
C GLN A 353 0.87 6.55 -17.56
N TRP A 354 2.06 6.06 -17.21
CA TRP A 354 2.37 5.60 -15.85
C TRP A 354 3.17 6.62 -15.06
N SER A 355 3.04 6.61 -13.73
CA SER A 355 3.89 7.43 -12.85
C SER A 355 5.35 6.96 -12.91
N ARG A 356 6.29 7.90 -12.99
CA ARG A 356 7.73 7.65 -12.91
C ARG A 356 8.24 8.05 -11.53
N ASP A 357 7.92 7.23 -10.54
CA ASP A 357 8.18 7.46 -9.13
C ASP A 357 8.97 6.30 -8.52
N TRP A 358 10.25 6.22 -8.83
CA TRP A 358 11.13 5.16 -8.34
C TRP A 358 12.55 5.66 -8.08
N ALA A 359 13.30 4.94 -7.27
CA ALA A 359 14.68 5.25 -6.93
C ALA A 359 15.48 3.97 -6.71
N LEU A 360 16.79 4.07 -6.97
CA LEU A 360 17.76 2.99 -6.82
C LEU A 360 18.76 3.33 -5.73
N ILE A 361 18.91 2.40 -4.79
CA ILE A 361 19.81 2.50 -3.65
C ILE A 361 20.88 1.43 -3.85
N GLU A 362 22.14 1.82 -3.98
CA GLU A 362 23.24 0.84 -4.03
C GLU A 362 23.52 0.30 -2.64
N LEU A 363 23.56 -1.03 -2.51
CA LEU A 363 23.83 -1.68 -1.22
C LEU A 363 25.30 -1.58 -0.82
N LEU A 364 25.55 -1.45 0.48
CA LEU A 364 26.90 -1.46 1.04
C LEU A 364 27.28 -2.89 1.46
N PRO A 365 28.38 -3.47 0.95
CA PRO A 365 28.79 -4.84 1.30
C PRO A 365 28.98 -5.08 2.80
N GLY A 366 29.41 -4.05 3.54
CA GLY A 366 29.65 -4.13 4.99
C GLY A 366 28.38 -4.21 5.84
N SER A 367 27.19 -3.95 5.26
CA SER A 367 25.92 -3.87 5.97
C SER A 367 25.09 -5.16 5.93
N HIS A 368 25.64 -6.25 5.37
CA HIS A 368 24.95 -7.53 5.21
C HIS A 368 25.84 -8.69 5.71
N GLN A 369 25.22 -9.72 6.30
CA GLN A 369 25.94 -10.94 6.69
C GLN A 369 26.32 -11.80 5.48
N SER A 370 25.42 -11.90 4.49
CA SER A 370 25.72 -12.56 3.22
C SER A 370 26.41 -11.61 2.23
N PRO A 371 27.31 -12.12 1.38
CA PRO A 371 27.78 -11.41 0.20
C PRO A 371 26.61 -10.89 -0.64
N LEU A 372 26.72 -9.66 -1.15
CA LEU A 372 25.63 -9.02 -1.90
C LEU A 372 25.17 -9.86 -3.10
N SER A 373 26.08 -10.58 -3.76
CA SER A 373 25.78 -11.47 -4.89
C SER A 373 24.87 -12.64 -4.56
N LEU A 374 24.68 -12.96 -3.27
CA LEU A 374 23.80 -14.04 -2.79
C LEU A 374 22.44 -13.52 -2.29
N ILE A 375 22.25 -12.20 -2.24
CA ILE A 375 20.97 -11.61 -1.85
C ILE A 375 19.92 -11.94 -2.92
N LYS A 376 18.76 -12.41 -2.47
CA LYS A 376 17.62 -12.76 -3.31
C LYS A 376 16.41 -11.91 -2.94
N ASN A 377 15.50 -11.75 -3.90
CA ASN A 377 14.17 -11.22 -3.65
C ASN A 377 13.36 -12.23 -2.84
N LYS A 378 13.33 -12.09 -1.50
CA LYS A 378 12.61 -12.99 -0.61
C LYS A 378 11.84 -12.20 0.46
N VAL A 379 10.67 -12.69 0.84
CA VAL A 379 9.86 -12.13 1.94
C VAL A 379 9.80 -13.14 3.08
N ASP A 380 9.79 -12.65 4.31
CA ASP A 380 9.61 -13.49 5.48
C ASP A 380 8.12 -13.71 5.73
N ILE A 381 7.64 -14.94 5.50
CA ILE A 381 6.24 -15.26 5.68
C ILE A 381 5.84 -15.59 7.12
N GLY A 382 6.83 -15.65 8.03
CA GLY A 382 6.64 -16.05 9.41
C GLY A 382 6.00 -17.44 9.50
N SER A 383 4.83 -17.51 10.14
CA SER A 383 4.08 -18.75 10.30
C SER A 383 3.46 -19.19 8.97
N ALA A 384 4.00 -20.27 8.40
CA ALA A 384 3.41 -20.91 7.22
C ALA A 384 1.94 -21.30 7.46
N VAL A 385 1.58 -21.68 8.69
CA VAL A 385 0.20 -22.01 9.07
C VAL A 385 -0.71 -20.79 8.95
N ASP A 386 -0.29 -19.61 9.43
CA ASP A 386 -1.09 -18.40 9.35
C ASP A 386 -1.20 -17.91 7.90
N PHE A 387 -0.10 -17.97 7.16
CA PHE A 387 -0.07 -17.66 5.73
C PHE A 387 -1.04 -18.55 4.95
N PHE A 388 -0.93 -19.88 5.11
CA PHE A 388 -1.82 -20.82 4.45
C PHE A 388 -3.26 -20.71 4.94
N SER A 389 -3.51 -20.39 6.22
CA SER A 389 -4.86 -20.15 6.73
C SER A 389 -5.51 -18.95 6.04
N LEU A 390 -4.76 -17.85 5.84
CA LEU A 390 -5.23 -16.67 5.11
C LEU A 390 -5.53 -16.98 3.64
N VAL A 391 -4.71 -17.80 3.00
CA VAL A 391 -4.87 -18.19 1.59
C VAL A 391 -6.01 -19.21 1.41
N PHE A 392 -6.05 -20.28 2.21
CA PHE A 392 -7.00 -21.40 2.08
C PHE A 392 -8.40 -21.11 2.64
N ALA A 393 -8.57 -20.16 3.56
CA ALA A 393 -9.89 -19.75 4.06
C ALA A 393 -10.87 -19.36 2.94
N ARG A 394 -10.37 -19.08 1.72
CA ARG A 394 -11.18 -18.70 0.56
C ARG A 394 -11.54 -19.81 -0.42
N LYS A 395 -11.26 -21.09 -0.11
CA LYS A 395 -11.73 -22.29 -0.86
C LYS A 395 -11.44 -22.33 -2.38
N ARG A 396 -10.57 -21.47 -2.93
CA ARG A 396 -10.46 -21.29 -4.39
C ARG A 396 -9.07 -21.42 -5.00
N VAL A 397 -8.03 -21.73 -4.22
CA VAL A 397 -6.69 -21.85 -4.77
C VAL A 397 -6.03 -23.13 -4.27
N VAL A 398 -5.69 -24.04 -5.19
CA VAL A 398 -4.64 -25.05 -4.97
C VAL A 398 -3.34 -24.33 -5.28
N MET A 399 -2.50 -24.16 -4.27
CA MET A 399 -1.22 -23.49 -4.43
C MET A 399 -0.07 -24.48 -4.34
N ASP A 400 0.87 -24.32 -5.25
CA ASP A 400 2.23 -24.85 -5.14
C ASP A 400 3.15 -23.67 -4.81
N ILE A 401 3.12 -23.23 -3.54
CA ILE A 401 4.09 -22.27 -3.02
C ILE A 401 5.22 -23.05 -2.37
N GLU A 402 6.40 -22.98 -2.97
CA GLU A 402 7.63 -23.41 -2.34
C GLU A 402 8.02 -22.42 -1.24
N LEU A 403 8.09 -22.92 -0.01
CA LEU A 403 8.56 -22.19 1.16
C LEU A 403 9.84 -22.84 1.66
N GLU A 404 10.88 -22.02 1.83
CA GLU A 404 12.14 -22.44 2.46
C GLU A 404 12.24 -21.73 3.81
N ASP A 405 12.18 -22.48 4.92
CA ASP A 405 12.33 -21.96 6.29
C ASP A 405 11.46 -20.73 6.61
N GLY A 406 10.16 -20.79 6.27
CA GLY A 406 9.22 -19.68 6.51
C GLY A 406 9.44 -18.48 5.59
N ARG A 407 10.17 -18.63 4.47
CA ARG A 407 10.40 -17.57 3.49
C ARG A 407 9.90 -17.95 2.11
N LEU A 408 9.44 -16.95 1.39
CA LEU A 408 9.02 -17.06 0.00
C LEU A 408 9.99 -16.28 -0.89
N THR A 409 10.60 -16.96 -1.86
CA THR A 409 11.52 -16.34 -2.82
C THR A 409 10.77 -16.00 -4.10
N MET A 410 10.85 -14.76 -4.56
CA MET A 410 10.23 -14.31 -5.80
C MET A 410 10.94 -14.89 -7.01
N LYS A 411 10.19 -15.11 -8.10
CA LYS A 411 10.75 -15.44 -9.41
C LYS A 411 11.43 -14.22 -10.04
N ASN A 412 12.33 -14.50 -10.97
CA ASN A 412 13.08 -13.47 -11.71
C ASN A 412 12.30 -12.84 -12.86
N ASN A 413 11.17 -13.44 -13.28
CA ASN A 413 10.29 -12.86 -14.28
C ASN A 413 9.17 -12.04 -13.63
N VAL A 414 8.78 -10.95 -14.28
CA VAL A 414 7.69 -10.08 -13.84
C VAL A 414 6.39 -10.40 -14.58
N VAL A 415 5.26 -10.02 -13.99
CA VAL A 415 3.95 -10.10 -14.65
C VAL A 415 3.88 -9.10 -15.80
N PRO A 416 3.62 -9.54 -17.05
CA PRO A 416 3.43 -8.61 -18.17
C PRO A 416 2.20 -7.72 -17.98
N THR A 417 2.29 -6.44 -18.36
CA THR A 417 1.17 -5.48 -18.22
C THR A 417 -0.11 -5.94 -18.93
N ASP A 418 0.00 -6.58 -20.08
CA ASP A 418 -1.16 -7.13 -20.81
C ASP A 418 -1.86 -8.28 -20.07
N HIS A 419 -1.17 -8.96 -19.14
CA HIS A 419 -1.79 -9.96 -18.28
C HIS A 419 -2.60 -9.32 -17.15
N ILE A 420 -2.30 -8.09 -16.76
CA ILE A 420 -3.00 -7.35 -15.70
C ILE A 420 -4.35 -6.81 -16.23
N PHE A 421 -4.35 -6.20 -17.41
CA PHE A 421 -5.51 -5.52 -17.99
C PHE A 421 -6.18 -6.28 -19.13
N ARG A 422 -6.15 -7.62 -19.08
CA ARG A 422 -6.72 -8.49 -20.11
C ARG A 422 -8.13 -8.03 -20.51
N SER A 423 -8.33 -7.81 -21.81
CA SER A 423 -9.60 -7.30 -22.37
C SER A 423 -10.56 -8.43 -22.79
N ASP A 424 -10.04 -9.66 -22.86
CA ASP A 424 -10.68 -10.86 -23.38
C ASP A 424 -11.31 -11.75 -22.29
N CYS A 425 -11.44 -11.23 -21.06
CA CYS A 425 -11.97 -11.95 -19.90
C CYS A 425 -13.16 -12.84 -20.29
N THR A 426 -12.99 -14.15 -20.12
CA THR A 426 -14.04 -15.17 -20.13
C THR A 426 -14.81 -15.16 -18.81
N ALA A 427 -15.86 -15.97 -18.68
CA ALA A 427 -16.61 -16.05 -17.43
C ALA A 427 -15.80 -16.68 -16.27
N GLU A 428 -14.65 -17.27 -16.57
CA GLU A 428 -13.74 -17.92 -15.62
C GLU A 428 -12.53 -17.04 -15.24
N ASP A 429 -12.33 -15.90 -15.92
CA ASP A 429 -11.23 -14.98 -15.61
C ASP A 429 -11.54 -14.15 -14.37
N GLU A 430 -11.22 -14.72 -13.21
CA GLU A 430 -11.22 -14.03 -11.92
C GLU A 430 -10.18 -12.89 -11.91
N PRO A 431 -10.44 -11.78 -11.20
CA PRO A 431 -9.46 -10.71 -11.03
C PRO A 431 -8.17 -11.26 -10.44
N MET A 432 -7.03 -10.73 -10.90
CA MET A 432 -5.71 -11.21 -10.47
C MET A 432 -5.56 -11.04 -8.96
N MET A 433 -5.35 -12.16 -8.27
CA MET A 433 -5.00 -12.15 -6.85
C MET A 433 -3.53 -11.80 -6.70
N VAL A 434 -3.28 -10.87 -5.78
CA VAL A 434 -1.95 -10.37 -5.48
C VAL A 434 -1.70 -10.36 -4.00
N ILE A 435 -0.42 -10.34 -3.64
CA ILE A 435 0.04 -10.27 -2.27
C ILE A 435 1.02 -9.10 -2.16
N LYS A 436 1.02 -8.43 -1.01
CA LYS A 436 2.15 -7.59 -0.59
C LYS A 436 2.67 -8.04 0.77
N TYR A 437 3.91 -7.66 1.08
CA TYR A 437 4.46 -7.62 2.44
C TYR A 437 5.02 -6.22 2.67
N GLY A 438 4.61 -5.56 3.74
CA GLY A 438 4.98 -4.17 3.99
C GLY A 438 5.10 -3.86 5.47
N LEU A 439 5.08 -2.56 5.79
CA LEU A 439 5.57 -1.99 7.05
C LEU A 439 5.03 -2.62 8.35
N ARG A 440 3.89 -3.31 8.35
CA ARG A 440 3.35 -3.95 9.57
C ARG A 440 3.82 -5.38 9.81
N GLY A 441 4.69 -5.94 8.95
CA GLY A 441 5.13 -7.33 9.06
C GLY A 441 4.06 -8.36 8.73
N ALA A 442 2.99 -7.93 8.05
CA ALA A 442 1.89 -8.78 7.63
C ALA A 442 1.80 -8.82 6.11
N PHE A 443 1.35 -9.96 5.62
CA PHE A 443 0.86 -10.07 4.26
C PHE A 443 -0.52 -9.45 4.17
N THR A 444 -0.77 -8.80 3.04
CA THR A 444 -2.12 -8.41 2.68
C THR A 444 -2.46 -9.01 1.33
N LEU A 445 -3.62 -9.64 1.24
CA LEU A 445 -4.15 -10.20 0.01
C LEU A 445 -4.99 -9.14 -0.68
N GLY A 446 -4.73 -8.94 -1.97
CA GLY A 446 -5.45 -8.00 -2.82
C GLY A 446 -6.04 -8.67 -4.06
N LEU A 447 -7.02 -8.01 -4.66
CA LEU A 447 -7.49 -8.27 -6.00
C LEU A 447 -7.22 -7.04 -6.86
N GLY A 448 -6.45 -7.22 -7.92
CA GLY A 448 -6.23 -6.19 -8.92
C GLY A 448 -7.43 -6.06 -9.85
N ASN A 449 -7.87 -4.83 -10.10
CA ASN A 449 -8.93 -4.59 -11.07
C ASN A 449 -8.41 -4.74 -12.50
N THR A 450 -9.30 -5.12 -13.41
CA THR A 450 -9.01 -5.23 -14.84
C THR A 450 -9.23 -3.91 -15.61
N LEU A 451 -9.84 -2.91 -14.95
CA LEU A 451 -9.95 -1.54 -15.44
C LEU A 451 -8.94 -0.64 -14.73
N LYS A 452 -8.26 0.20 -15.50
CA LYS A 452 -7.33 1.21 -14.98
C LYS A 452 -8.05 2.24 -14.12
N SER A 453 -7.37 2.79 -13.13
CA SER A 453 -7.79 4.03 -12.47
C SER A 453 -7.04 5.22 -13.05
N ILE A 454 -7.65 6.40 -13.01
CA ILE A 454 -6.99 7.67 -13.33
C ILE A 454 -6.76 8.41 -12.02
N VAL A 455 -5.51 8.78 -11.77
CA VAL A 455 -5.07 9.28 -10.47
C VAL A 455 -4.38 10.62 -10.65
N ARG A 456 -4.75 11.60 -9.84
CA ARG A 456 -4.00 12.83 -9.64
C ARG A 456 -3.10 12.67 -8.44
N HIS A 457 -1.80 12.78 -8.69
CA HIS A 457 -0.79 12.66 -7.65
C HIS A 457 -0.80 13.88 -6.72
N PRO A 458 -0.32 13.72 -5.47
CA PRO A 458 -0.19 14.84 -4.54
C PRO A 458 0.54 16.03 -5.16
N GLU A 459 0.08 17.24 -4.82
CA GLU A 459 0.68 18.45 -5.34
C GLU A 459 2.16 18.53 -4.96
N THR A 460 2.98 18.88 -5.93
CA THR A 460 4.42 19.13 -5.76
C THR A 460 4.71 20.62 -5.90
N PRO A 461 5.94 21.11 -5.57
CA PRO A 461 6.25 22.52 -5.71
C PRO A 461 5.85 23.11 -7.06
N GLY A 462 5.28 24.30 -7.01
CA GLY A 462 4.69 24.96 -8.18
C GLY A 462 3.24 24.59 -8.47
N GLY A 463 2.60 23.72 -7.65
CA GLY A 463 1.18 23.38 -7.80
C GLY A 463 0.89 22.50 -9.03
N VAL A 464 1.91 21.84 -9.58
CA VAL A 464 1.77 21.01 -10.78
C VAL A 464 0.98 19.76 -10.43
N LYS A 465 -0.25 19.67 -10.93
CA LYS A 465 -1.06 18.45 -10.89
C LYS A 465 -0.57 17.50 -11.97
N ARG A 466 -0.16 16.29 -11.58
CA ARG A 466 0.21 15.21 -12.50
C ARG A 466 -0.88 14.15 -12.51
N GLU A 467 -1.28 13.74 -13.70
CA GLU A 467 -2.28 12.71 -13.93
C GLU A 467 -1.59 11.45 -14.48
N SER A 468 -1.85 10.29 -13.90
CA SER A 468 -1.40 9.01 -14.45
C SER A 468 -2.54 7.99 -14.45
N GLU A 469 -2.35 6.99 -15.29
CA GLU A 469 -3.02 5.70 -15.10
C GLU A 469 -2.37 4.96 -13.93
N ALA A 470 -3.16 4.12 -13.28
CA ALA A 470 -2.73 3.25 -12.21
C ALA A 470 -3.49 1.92 -12.24
N TRP A 471 -2.89 0.89 -11.66
CA TRP A 471 -3.60 -0.36 -11.38
C TRP A 471 -4.22 -0.29 -9.99
N PRO A 472 -5.56 -0.23 -9.85
CA PRO A 472 -6.19 -0.20 -8.54
C PRO A 472 -6.27 -1.61 -7.96
N ILE A 473 -5.80 -1.75 -6.72
CA ILE A 473 -5.83 -2.98 -5.93
C ILE A 473 -6.73 -2.78 -4.72
N LEU A 474 -7.60 -3.76 -4.49
CA LEU A 474 -8.57 -3.80 -3.40
C LEU A 474 -8.26 -4.96 -2.46
N SER A 475 -8.43 -4.80 -1.14
CA SER A 475 -8.24 -5.93 -0.22
C SER A 475 -9.30 -7.00 -0.42
N VAL A 476 -8.90 -8.26 -0.28
CA VAL A 476 -9.81 -9.41 -0.34
C VAL A 476 -10.53 -9.64 1.01
N ALA A 477 -10.02 -9.07 2.12
CA ALA A 477 -10.45 -9.39 3.49
C ALA A 477 -11.72 -8.67 3.95
N PRO A 478 -12.74 -9.42 4.43
CA PRO A 478 -13.56 -8.94 5.53
C PRO A 478 -12.75 -9.10 6.82
N SER A 479 -12.59 -8.02 7.57
CA SER A 479 -12.01 -8.04 8.91
C SER A 479 -12.79 -8.97 9.85
N SER A 480 -12.16 -9.37 10.95
CA SER A 480 -12.83 -9.97 12.11
C SER A 480 -14.01 -9.14 12.64
N GLU A 481 -14.06 -7.85 12.28
CA GLU A 481 -15.05 -6.85 12.69
C GLU A 481 -16.01 -6.41 11.57
N ARG A 482 -16.13 -7.18 10.48
CA ARG A 482 -17.13 -6.98 9.40
C ARG A 482 -16.89 -5.79 8.45
N LEU A 483 -15.81 -5.04 8.61
CA LEU A 483 -15.36 -3.98 7.68
C LEU A 483 -14.39 -4.55 6.62
N GLN A 484 -14.33 -3.98 5.42
CA GLN A 484 -13.27 -4.27 4.46
C GLN A 484 -11.94 -3.73 5.00
N GLU A 485 -10.90 -4.57 4.98
CA GLU A 485 -9.56 -4.14 5.37
C GLU A 485 -8.89 -3.32 4.25
N ALA A 486 -7.91 -2.49 4.59
CA ALA A 486 -7.12 -1.82 3.56
C ALA A 486 -6.11 -2.79 2.94
N PHE A 487 -5.91 -2.72 1.62
CA PHE A 487 -4.83 -3.47 0.99
C PHE A 487 -3.47 -2.88 1.40
N SER A 488 -3.38 -1.56 1.55
CA SER A 488 -2.18 -0.87 2.02
C SER A 488 -2.50 0.21 3.03
N THR A 489 -1.48 0.62 3.77
CA THR A 489 -1.52 1.74 4.72
C THR A 489 -0.31 2.64 4.53
N ARG A 490 -0.26 3.75 5.25
CA ARG A 490 0.98 4.54 5.36
C ARG A 490 2.20 3.66 5.67
N GLY A 491 3.34 4.05 5.11
CA GLY A 491 4.61 3.32 5.12
C GLY A 491 4.81 2.30 4.00
N ASP A 492 3.75 1.87 3.30
CA ASP A 492 3.85 0.86 2.24
C ASP A 492 4.43 1.38 0.91
N SER A 493 4.72 2.68 0.75
CA SER A 493 5.36 3.19 -0.48
C SER A 493 6.65 2.46 -0.79
N GLY A 494 6.77 1.87 -1.97
CA GLY A 494 7.93 1.06 -2.37
C GLY A 494 7.77 -0.44 -2.12
N ALA A 495 6.71 -0.86 -1.42
CA ALA A 495 6.43 -2.28 -1.21
C ALA A 495 6.14 -2.99 -2.54
N CYS A 496 6.75 -4.17 -2.70
CA CYS A 496 6.51 -5.02 -3.86
C CYS A 496 5.13 -5.68 -3.76
N VAL A 497 4.41 -5.70 -4.88
CA VAL A 497 3.19 -6.48 -5.10
C VAL A 497 3.53 -7.61 -6.06
N TRP A 498 3.14 -8.84 -5.74
CA TRP A 498 3.39 -10.01 -6.58
C TRP A 498 2.14 -10.87 -6.73
N ASP A 499 2.09 -11.71 -7.76
CA ASP A 499 0.98 -12.62 -8.02
C ASP A 499 1.11 -13.97 -7.28
N MET A 500 0.10 -14.81 -7.42
CA MET A 500 0.08 -16.15 -6.82
C MET A 500 1.12 -17.12 -7.43
N GLU A 501 1.79 -16.75 -8.53
CA GLU A 501 2.89 -17.52 -9.13
C GLU A 501 4.27 -17.02 -8.65
N GLN A 502 4.31 -16.13 -7.65
CA GLN A 502 5.52 -15.52 -7.07
C GLN A 502 6.25 -14.58 -8.05
N ARG A 503 5.55 -14.04 -9.06
CA ARG A 503 6.11 -13.06 -10.00
C ARG A 503 5.84 -11.65 -9.50
N PRO A 504 6.86 -10.77 -9.40
CA PRO A 504 6.62 -9.36 -9.13
C PRO A 504 5.71 -8.74 -10.19
N ALA A 505 4.73 -7.94 -9.76
CA ALA A 505 3.69 -7.38 -10.60
C ALA A 505 3.71 -5.84 -10.61
N SER A 506 3.89 -5.20 -9.45
CA SER A 506 4.08 -3.74 -9.36
C SER A 506 4.68 -3.31 -8.01
N MET A 507 4.76 -1.99 -7.79
CA MET A 507 5.25 -1.34 -6.57
C MET A 507 4.23 -0.31 -6.08
N ILE A 508 3.93 -0.31 -4.78
CA ILE A 508 2.96 0.62 -4.19
C ILE A 508 3.50 2.05 -4.19
N THR A 509 2.68 3.02 -4.62
CA THR A 509 3.07 4.44 -4.68
C THR A 509 2.12 5.33 -3.87
N VAL A 510 0.82 5.27 -4.18
CA VAL A 510 -0.21 6.14 -3.61
C VAL A 510 -1.48 5.36 -3.27
N GLY A 511 -2.32 5.94 -2.43
CA GLY A 511 -3.62 5.36 -2.09
C GLY A 511 -4.70 6.42 -1.90
N SER A 512 -5.96 6.03 -2.09
CA SER A 512 -7.13 6.89 -1.89
C SER A 512 -7.72 6.70 -0.49
N SER A 513 -7.87 7.77 0.29
CA SER A 513 -8.53 7.73 1.60
C SER A 513 -9.22 9.05 1.93
N TYR A 514 -10.25 9.01 2.77
CA TYR A 514 -10.87 10.21 3.34
C TYR A 514 -10.11 10.73 4.57
N PHE A 515 -9.69 9.83 5.47
CA PHE A 515 -8.97 10.17 6.70
C PHE A 515 -8.04 9.01 7.13
N ARG A 516 -6.98 9.31 7.90
CA ARG A 516 -6.06 8.35 8.55
C ARG A 516 -5.08 7.54 7.68
N GLN A 517 -4.88 7.87 6.40
CA GLN A 517 -3.93 7.15 5.52
C GLN A 517 -4.09 5.61 5.57
N VAL A 518 -5.35 5.17 5.73
CA VAL A 518 -5.81 3.80 5.56
C VAL A 518 -6.60 3.81 4.25
N TYR A 519 -6.14 3.06 3.26
CA TYR A 519 -6.57 3.29 1.88
C TYR A 519 -7.74 2.39 1.46
N ASP A 520 -8.80 3.01 0.93
CA ASP A 520 -9.94 2.30 0.32
C ASP A 520 -9.53 1.62 -0.98
N VAL A 521 -8.66 2.28 -1.74
CA VAL A 521 -8.06 1.79 -3.00
C VAL A 521 -6.57 2.08 -2.97
N THR A 522 -5.77 1.06 -3.24
CA THR A 522 -4.31 1.20 -3.41
C THR A 522 -3.98 1.32 -4.89
N TYR A 523 -3.05 2.21 -5.24
CA TYR A 523 -2.63 2.42 -6.62
C TYR A 523 -1.16 2.04 -6.79
N VAL A 524 -0.90 1.26 -7.83
CA VAL A 524 0.42 0.75 -8.20
C VAL A 524 0.72 0.93 -9.66
#